data_AF-A0A3C7VXK2-F1
#
_entry.id   AF-A0A3C7VXK2-F1
#
_cell.length_a   1.000
_cell.length_b   1.000
_cell.length_c   1.000
_cell.angle_alpha   90.00
_cell.angle_beta   90.00
_cell.angle_gamma   90.00
#
_symmetry.space_group_name_H-M   'P 1'
#
loop_
_entity.id
_entity.type
_entity.pdbx_description
1 polymer ?
#
loop_
_entity_poly.entity_id
_entity_poly.type
_entity_poly.pdbx_seq_one_letter_code
_entity_poly.pdbx_strand_id
1 'polypeptide(L)'
;MQPAPGEPPAEDLVALLGTARDVLALCVLGGGYSEGIDLPGDQLCSVVVVGPGLPQLSHDTRALEAWFAARGRDGFACACLYPALQRVNQALGRVVRADADRGAALLIDPRFLRAPYRGLLAPHWDYRLAGGEDAQPSGGR
;
A
#
# COMPACT_ATOMS: atom_id res chain seq x y z
N MET A 1 1.34 -0.89 22.97
CA MET A 1 0.10 -1.68 22.91
C MET A 1 0.52 -3.14 22.85
N GLN A 2 0.26 -3.93 23.90
CA GLN A 2 0.53 -5.37 23.86
C GLN A 2 -0.50 -6.05 22.93
N PRO A 3 -0.09 -7.05 22.13
CA PRO A 3 -1.02 -7.77 21.26
C PRO A 3 -2.09 -8.48 22.08
N ALA A 4 -3.28 -8.65 21.50
CA ALA A 4 -4.37 -9.37 22.15
C ALA A 4 -3.98 -10.85 22.33
N PRO A 5 -4.42 -11.51 23.42
CA PRO A 5 -4.10 -12.91 23.65
C PRO A 5 -4.66 -13.79 22.53
N GLY A 6 -3.77 -14.41 21.75
CA GLY A 6 -4.10 -15.23 20.59
C GLY A 6 -3.62 -14.67 19.25
N GLU A 7 -3.16 -13.41 19.18
CA GLU A 7 -2.45 -12.90 18.02
C GLU A 7 -0.98 -13.30 18.09
N PRO A 8 -0.43 -13.97 17.04
CA PRO A 8 1.00 -14.20 16.98
C PRO A 8 1.72 -12.83 16.97
N PRO A 9 2.76 -12.62 17.79
CA PRO A 9 3.57 -11.39 17.75
C PRO A 9 4.09 -11.12 16.32
N ALA A 10 4.35 -9.85 15.99
CA ALA A 10 4.86 -9.46 14.67
C ALA A 10 6.13 -10.24 14.26
N GLU A 11 6.93 -10.62 15.25
CA GLU A 11 8.14 -11.43 15.10
C GLU A 11 7.85 -12.83 14.53
N ASP A 12 6.70 -13.43 14.82
CA ASP A 12 6.30 -14.75 14.33
C ASP A 12 5.92 -14.71 12.84
N LEU A 13 5.31 -13.61 12.37
CA LEU A 13 5.00 -13.44 10.95
C LEU A 13 6.27 -13.29 10.10
N VAL A 14 7.22 -12.50 10.60
CA VAL A 14 8.56 -12.30 10.03
C VAL A 14 9.30 -13.64 9.93
N ALA A 15 9.28 -14.45 11.01
CA ALA A 15 9.87 -15.78 11.01
C ALA A 15 9.17 -16.76 10.04
N LEU A 16 7.83 -16.70 9.94
CA LEU A 16 7.05 -17.52 9.02
C LEU A 16 7.39 -17.22 7.56
N LEU A 17 7.50 -15.94 7.21
CA LEU A 17 7.86 -15.49 5.86
C LEU A 17 9.27 -15.91 5.43
N GLY A 18 10.19 -16.08 6.39
CA GLY A 18 11.54 -16.59 6.13
C GLY A 18 11.61 -18.11 5.92
N THR A 19 10.59 -18.87 6.33
CA THR A 19 10.65 -20.34 6.41
C THR A 19 9.65 -21.06 5.52
N ALA A 20 8.53 -20.43 5.18
CA ALA A 20 7.49 -21.00 4.34
C ALA A 20 7.45 -20.35 2.95
N ARG A 21 7.16 -21.17 1.93
CA ARG A 21 6.79 -20.68 0.59
C ARG A 21 5.27 -20.49 0.53
N ASP A 22 4.79 -19.61 -0.34
CA ASP A 22 3.36 -19.34 -0.57
C ASP A 22 2.58 -18.78 0.64
N VAL A 23 3.22 -17.89 1.41
CA VAL A 23 2.59 -17.22 2.56
C VAL A 23 1.85 -15.95 2.12
N LEU A 24 0.59 -15.81 2.53
CA LEU A 24 -0.16 -14.57 2.42
C LEU A 24 -0.20 -13.84 3.77
N ALA A 25 0.54 -12.74 3.87
CA ALA A 25 0.45 -11.82 5.01
C ALA A 25 -0.61 -10.75 4.75
N LEU A 26 -1.59 -10.65 5.65
CA LEU A 26 -2.65 -9.64 5.60
C LEU A 26 -2.40 -8.56 6.64
N CYS A 27 -2.23 -7.32 6.21
CA CYS A 27 -1.93 -6.18 7.08
C CYS A 27 -2.88 -5.01 6.81
N VAL A 28 -3.24 -4.26 7.86
CA VAL A 28 -4.09 -3.07 7.75
C VAL A 28 -3.23 -1.84 7.45
N LEU A 29 -3.48 -1.17 6.32
CA LEU A 29 -2.86 0.11 5.97
C LEU A 29 -3.17 1.19 7.03
N GLY A 30 -2.15 1.74 7.67
CA GLY A 30 -2.23 2.74 8.73
C GLY A 30 -2.33 2.20 10.16
N GLY A 31 -2.30 0.88 10.38
CA GLY A 31 -2.11 0.29 11.72
C GLY A 31 -0.61 0.18 12.07
N GLY A 32 -0.27 -0.07 13.34
CA GLY A 32 1.13 -0.26 13.78
C GLY A 32 1.91 -1.33 13.00
N TYR A 33 1.19 -2.26 12.36
CA TYR A 33 1.72 -3.29 11.48
C TYR A 33 2.03 -2.82 10.03
N SER A 34 1.53 -1.66 9.59
CA SER A 34 1.83 -1.11 8.24
C SER A 34 3.07 -0.22 8.19
N GLU A 35 3.46 0.39 9.31
CA GLU A 35 4.71 1.14 9.42
C GLU A 35 5.88 0.27 9.92
N GLY A 36 5.59 -0.76 10.73
CA GLY A 36 6.61 -1.49 11.49
C GLY A 36 6.91 -2.92 11.06
N ILE A 37 6.15 -3.55 10.15
CA ILE A 37 6.56 -4.87 9.65
C ILE A 37 7.59 -4.66 8.55
N ASP A 38 8.86 -4.66 8.98
CA ASP A 38 9.96 -4.90 8.06
C ASP A 38 9.91 -6.38 7.67
N LEU A 39 9.21 -6.67 6.58
CA LEU A 39 9.10 -8.03 6.04
C LEU A 39 10.52 -8.46 5.61
N PRO A 40 11.13 -9.46 6.27
CA PRO A 40 12.50 -9.82 5.99
C PRO A 40 12.56 -10.57 4.64
N GLY A 41 13.62 -10.29 3.91
CA GLY A 41 14.08 -11.17 2.85
C GLY A 41 13.82 -10.67 1.44
N ASP A 42 14.71 -11.07 0.55
CA ASP A 42 14.74 -10.88 -0.89
C ASP A 42 13.57 -11.56 -1.65
N GLN A 43 12.46 -11.87 -0.97
CA GLN A 43 11.40 -12.77 -1.46
C GLN A 43 10.00 -12.15 -1.55
N LEU A 44 9.83 -10.85 -1.25
CA LEU A 44 8.52 -10.21 -1.42
C LEU A 44 8.25 -9.88 -2.90
N CYS A 45 7.81 -10.88 -3.67
CA CYS A 45 7.58 -10.74 -5.10
C CYS A 45 6.29 -9.97 -5.44
N SER A 46 5.38 -9.80 -4.48
CA SER A 46 4.12 -9.11 -4.76
C SER A 46 3.46 -8.44 -3.56
N VAL A 47 2.65 -7.42 -3.86
CA VAL A 47 1.80 -6.73 -2.88
C VAL A 47 0.38 -6.57 -3.43
N VAL A 48 -0.62 -6.74 -2.57
CA VAL A 48 -2.02 -6.47 -2.89
C VAL A 48 -2.52 -5.34 -2.01
N VAL A 49 -3.03 -4.28 -2.62
CA VAL A 49 -3.56 -3.10 -1.94
C VAL A 49 -5.06 -3.03 -2.23
N VAL A 50 -5.88 -3.20 -1.19
CA VAL A 50 -7.34 -3.11 -1.29
C VAL A 50 -7.80 -1.74 -0.81
N GLY A 51 -8.18 -0.88 -1.74
CA GLY A 51 -8.53 0.51 -1.44
C GLY A 51 -7.30 1.42 -1.20
N PRO A 52 -7.46 2.75 -1.35
CA PRO A 52 -6.40 3.73 -1.10
C PRO A 52 -6.06 3.91 0.38
N GLY A 53 -6.82 3.35 1.31
CA GLY A 53 -6.61 3.54 2.76
C GLY A 53 -6.87 4.97 3.23
N LEU A 54 -7.91 5.64 2.70
CA LEU A 54 -8.31 6.97 3.20
C LEU A 54 -8.55 6.93 4.72
N PRO A 55 -8.12 7.96 5.47
CA PRO A 55 -8.35 7.99 6.90
C PRO A 55 -9.84 8.00 7.22
N GLN A 56 -10.20 7.52 8.41
CA GLN A 56 -11.56 7.69 8.91
C GLN A 56 -11.85 9.19 9.11
N LEU A 57 -13.09 9.58 8.83
CA LEU A 57 -13.56 10.94 9.06
C LEU A 57 -13.73 11.18 10.57
N SER A 58 -12.68 11.69 11.21
CA SER A 58 -12.67 12.10 12.62
C SER A 58 -12.78 13.62 12.76
N HIS A 59 -12.97 14.09 13.99
CA HIS A 59 -12.89 15.53 14.30
C HIS A 59 -11.53 16.11 13.89
N ASP A 60 -10.43 15.38 14.13
CA ASP A 60 -9.08 15.82 13.80
C ASP A 60 -8.87 15.91 12.29
N THR A 61 -9.28 14.88 11.54
CA THR A 61 -9.20 14.89 10.07
C THR A 61 -9.98 16.06 9.49
N ARG A 62 -11.20 16.32 9.98
CA ARG A 62 -12.02 17.45 9.54
C ARG A 62 -11.41 18.81 9.91
N ALA A 63 -10.82 18.92 11.10
CA ALA A 63 -10.12 20.13 11.52
C ALA A 63 -8.92 20.41 10.61
N LEU A 64 -8.17 19.36 10.23
CA LEU A 64 -7.05 19.47 9.30
C LEU A 64 -7.50 19.85 7.88
N GLU A 65 -8.59 19.23 7.38
CA GLU A 65 -9.21 19.60 6.10
C GLU A 65 -9.59 21.09 6.09
N ALA A 66 -10.29 21.56 7.14
CA ALA A 66 -10.69 22.96 7.27
C ALA A 66 -9.50 23.91 7.36
N TRP A 67 -8.44 23.51 8.08
CA TRP A 67 -7.22 24.30 8.25
C TRP A 67 -6.48 24.52 6.93
N PHE A 68 -6.41 23.48 6.07
CA PHE A 68 -5.84 23.57 4.74
C PHE A 68 -6.75 24.34 3.77
N ALA A 69 -8.06 24.13 3.84
CA ALA A 69 -9.04 24.86 3.03
C ALA A 69 -9.00 26.37 3.30
N ALA A 70 -8.89 26.78 4.57
CA ALA A 70 -8.74 28.18 4.97
C ALA A 70 -7.47 28.86 4.42
N ARG A 71 -6.51 28.07 3.92
CA ARG A 71 -5.25 28.55 3.29
C ARG A 71 -5.29 28.45 1.76
N GLY A 72 -6.47 28.25 1.17
CA GLY A 72 -6.64 28.14 -0.29
C GLY A 72 -6.09 26.85 -0.90
N ARG A 73 -5.86 25.81 -0.09
CA ARG A 73 -5.43 24.49 -0.57
C ARG A 73 -6.63 23.54 -0.62
N ASP A 74 -6.51 22.47 -1.40
CA ASP A 74 -7.47 21.37 -1.36
C ASP A 74 -7.36 20.64 0.00
N GLY A 75 -8.32 20.91 0.88
CA GLY A 75 -8.37 20.37 2.23
C GLY A 75 -8.41 18.85 2.26
N PHE A 76 -9.23 18.25 1.40
CA PHE A 76 -9.34 16.79 1.28
C PHE A 76 -8.04 16.19 0.76
N ALA A 77 -7.44 16.80 -0.27
CA ALA A 77 -6.19 16.29 -0.81
C ALA A 77 -5.08 16.27 0.25
N CYS A 78 -4.98 17.35 1.03
CA CYS A 78 -3.92 17.50 2.03
C CYS A 78 -4.13 16.62 3.27
N ALA A 79 -5.36 16.52 3.78
CA ALA A 79 -5.64 15.78 5.01
C ALA A 79 -5.89 14.29 4.79
N CYS A 80 -6.43 13.91 3.62
CA CYS A 80 -6.90 12.55 3.36
C CYS A 80 -6.13 11.88 2.22
N LEU A 81 -6.06 12.51 1.05
CA LEU A 81 -5.54 11.86 -0.15
C LEU A 81 -4.02 11.64 -0.10
N TYR A 82 -3.22 12.67 0.14
CA TYR A 82 -1.76 12.54 0.15
C TYR A 82 -1.27 11.53 1.20
N PRO A 83 -1.75 11.55 2.46
CA PRO A 83 -1.35 10.56 3.45
C PRO A 83 -1.76 9.13 3.07
N ALA A 84 -2.89 8.96 2.38
CA ALA A 84 -3.37 7.66 1.91
C ALA A 84 -2.47 7.10 0.79
N LEU A 85 -2.18 7.90 -0.23
CA LEU A 85 -1.34 7.48 -1.35
C LEU A 85 0.12 7.32 -0.96
N GLN A 86 0.61 8.07 0.03
CA GLN A 86 1.93 7.85 0.62
C GLN A 86 2.06 6.44 1.20
N ARG A 87 1.06 5.97 1.95
CA ARG A 87 1.03 4.60 2.51
C ARG A 87 0.97 3.55 1.42
N VAL A 88 0.20 3.78 0.35
CA VAL A 88 0.18 2.90 -0.83
C VAL A 88 1.57 2.82 -1.46
N ASN A 89 2.23 3.96 -1.71
CA ASN A 89 3.56 3.99 -2.33
C ASN A 89 4.63 3.34 -1.43
N GLN A 90 4.52 3.47 -0.10
CA GLN A 90 5.38 2.75 0.83
C GLN A 90 5.21 1.24 0.70
N ALA A 91 3.96 0.75 0.57
CA ALA A 91 3.68 -0.67 0.35
C ALA A 91 4.25 -1.16 -1.00
N LEU A 92 4.13 -0.35 -2.07
CA LEU A 92 4.74 -0.65 -3.37
C LEU A 92 6.28 -0.72 -3.29
N GLY A 93 6.90 0.20 -2.54
CA GLY A 93 8.35 0.23 -2.33
C GLY A 93 8.91 -0.97 -1.54
N ARG A 94 8.05 -1.80 -0.93
CA ARG A 94 8.47 -3.07 -0.33
C ARG A 94 8.77 -4.15 -1.38
N VAL A 95 8.23 -4.02 -2.59
CA VAL A 95 8.38 -5.01 -3.67
C VAL A 95 9.61 -4.73 -4.54
N VAL A 96 9.92 -3.45 -4.78
CA VAL A 96 11.05 -3.02 -5.63
C VAL A 96 11.97 -2.13 -4.81
N ARG A 97 13.12 -2.68 -4.39
CA ARG A 97 14.11 -2.02 -3.50
C ARG A 97 15.44 -1.74 -4.20
N ALA A 98 15.80 -2.56 -5.18
CA ALA A 98 16.97 -2.39 -6.05
C ALA A 98 16.59 -2.57 -7.53
N ASP A 99 17.43 -2.07 -8.44
CA ASP A 99 17.19 -2.12 -9.90
C ASP A 99 17.01 -3.55 -10.45
N ALA A 100 17.60 -4.54 -9.77
CA ALA A 100 17.50 -5.95 -10.11
C ALA A 100 16.18 -6.59 -9.66
N ASP A 101 15.44 -5.95 -8.75
CA ASP A 101 14.21 -6.52 -8.21
C ASP A 101 13.13 -6.58 -9.30
N ARG A 102 12.33 -7.64 -9.24
CA ARG A 102 11.17 -7.86 -10.10
C ARG A 102 10.02 -8.28 -9.20
N GLY A 103 8.88 -7.63 -9.38
CA GLY A 103 7.67 -7.98 -8.65
C GLY A 103 6.43 -7.34 -9.25
N ALA A 104 5.28 -7.73 -8.72
CA ALA A 104 3.98 -7.28 -9.20
C ALA A 104 3.16 -6.67 -8.06
N ALA A 105 2.38 -5.64 -8.36
CA ALA A 105 1.44 -5.07 -7.43
C ALA A 105 0.01 -5.14 -7.98
N LEU A 106 -0.94 -5.52 -7.14
CA LEU A 106 -2.36 -5.51 -7.47
C LEU A 106 -3.07 -4.42 -6.65
N LEU A 107 -3.57 -3.39 -7.34
CA LEU A 107 -4.37 -2.33 -6.73
C LEU A 107 -5.86 -2.60 -6.98
N ILE A 108 -6.61 -2.90 -5.91
CA ILE A 108 -8.03 -3.25 -5.97
C ILE A 108 -8.84 -2.04 -5.48
N ASP A 109 -9.11 -1.09 -6.38
CA ASP A 109 -10.11 -0.03 -6.22
C ASP A 109 -10.22 0.79 -7.52
N PRO A 110 -11.42 1.07 -8.06
CA PRO A 110 -11.56 1.93 -9.25
C PRO A 110 -11.05 3.36 -9.02
N ARG A 111 -10.93 3.83 -7.76
CA ARG A 111 -10.36 5.14 -7.44
C ARG A 111 -8.93 5.28 -7.94
N PHE A 112 -8.12 4.22 -7.97
CA PHE A 112 -6.75 4.26 -8.48
C PHE A 112 -6.64 4.64 -9.97
N LEU A 113 -7.74 4.56 -10.71
CA LEU A 113 -7.83 4.96 -12.11
C LEU A 113 -8.19 6.45 -12.28
N ARG A 114 -8.69 7.10 -11.22
CA ARG A 114 -9.09 8.51 -11.28
C ARG A 114 -7.84 9.39 -11.23
N ALA A 115 -7.83 10.46 -12.02
CA ALA A 115 -6.71 11.40 -12.13
C ALA A 115 -6.05 11.82 -10.80
N PRO A 116 -6.79 12.23 -9.74
CA PRO A 116 -6.15 12.67 -8.50
C PRO A 116 -5.42 11.54 -7.75
N TYR A 117 -5.86 10.29 -7.90
CA TYR A 117 -5.18 9.14 -7.28
C TYR A 117 -4.04 8.66 -8.16
N ARG A 118 -4.30 8.49 -9.46
CA ARG A 118 -3.31 7.98 -10.42
C ARG A 118 -2.08 8.88 -10.53
N GLY A 119 -2.28 10.19 -10.47
CA GLY A 119 -1.18 11.17 -10.51
C GLY A 119 -0.27 11.17 -9.27
N LEU A 120 -0.68 10.49 -8.19
CA LEU A 120 0.09 10.39 -6.93
C LEU A 120 0.75 9.02 -6.73
N LEU A 121 0.44 8.06 -7.60
CA LEU A 121 1.07 6.75 -7.58
C LEU A 121 2.52 6.83 -8.11
N ALA A 122 3.40 5.97 -7.61
CA ALA A 122 4.81 5.95 -7.96
C ALA A 122 5.04 5.79 -9.49
N PRO A 123 5.68 6.75 -10.17
CA PRO A 123 5.65 6.84 -11.63
C PRO A 123 6.50 5.78 -12.36
N HIS A 124 7.37 5.07 -11.65
CA HIS A 124 8.24 4.04 -12.22
C HIS A 124 7.55 2.68 -12.43
N TRP A 125 6.29 2.55 -12.02
CA TRP A 125 5.49 1.34 -12.25
C TRP A 125 4.75 1.39 -13.57
N ASP A 126 4.76 0.28 -14.31
CA ASP A 126 3.84 0.05 -15.44
C ASP A 126 2.49 -0.45 -14.92
N TYR A 127 1.55 0.47 -14.73
CA TYR A 127 0.23 0.14 -14.22
C TYR A 127 -0.75 -0.18 -15.36
N ARG A 128 -1.25 -1.42 -15.36
CA ARG A 128 -2.22 -1.95 -16.31
C ARG A 128 -3.55 -2.33 -15.64
N LEU A 129 -4.63 -2.31 -16.41
CA LEU A 129 -5.92 -2.83 -15.96
C LEU A 129 -5.92 -4.35 -16.02
N ALA A 130 -6.22 -5.00 -14.90
CA ALA A 130 -6.44 -6.44 -14.89
C ALA A 130 -7.78 -6.75 -15.58
N GLY A 131 -7.76 -7.55 -16.65
CA GLY A 131 -8.96 -8.02 -17.35
C GLY A 131 -9.23 -7.39 -18.73
N GLY A 132 -8.34 -6.54 -19.26
CA GLY A 132 -8.27 -6.29 -20.71
C GLY A 132 -7.53 -7.43 -21.42
N GLU A 133 -7.78 -7.64 -22.71
CA GLU A 133 -7.21 -8.71 -23.55
C GLU A 133 -5.66 -8.79 -23.59
N ASP A 134 -4.95 -7.92 -22.89
CA ASP A 134 -3.48 -7.82 -22.80
C ASP A 134 -2.84 -8.59 -21.62
N ALA A 135 -3.59 -9.39 -20.87
CA ALA A 135 -3.07 -10.18 -19.75
C ALA A 135 -2.37 -11.49 -20.18
N GLN A 136 -1.68 -11.51 -21.33
CA GLN A 136 -0.82 -12.62 -21.69
C GLN A 136 0.54 -12.43 -20.99
N PRO A 137 0.95 -13.32 -20.07
CA PRO A 137 2.28 -13.22 -19.49
C PRO A 137 3.31 -13.38 -20.60
N SER A 138 4.23 -12.42 -20.71
CA SER A 138 5.42 -12.55 -21.55
C SER A 138 6.24 -13.73 -21.04
N GLY A 139 6.06 -14.88 -21.68
CA GLY A 139 6.84 -16.09 -21.44
C GLY A 139 8.32 -15.79 -21.66
N GLY A 140 9.08 -15.83 -20.57
CA GLY A 140 10.53 -15.94 -20.63
C GLY A 140 10.90 -17.31 -21.17
N ARG A 141 11.74 -17.33 -22.21
CA ARG A 141 12.41 -18.51 -22.73
C ARG A 141 13.49 -18.99 -21.79
#